data_AF-A0A7S2HJ65-F1
#
_entry.id   AF-A0A7S2HJ65-F1
#
_cell.length_a   1.000
_cell.length_b   1.000
_cell.length_c   1.000
_cell.angle_alpha   90.00
_cell.angle_beta   90.00
_cell.angle_gamma   90.00
#
_symmetry.space_group_name_H-M   'P 1'
#
loop_
_entity.id
_entity.type
_entity.pdbx_description
1 polymer ?
#
loop_
_entity_poly.entity_id
_entity_poly.type
_entity_poly.pdbx_seq_one_letter_code
_entity_poly.pdbx_strand_id
1 'polypeptide(L)'
;KELEQGKRELSKLETSSQKERKAKTLLLANEDIPDVDQERLQRAWRQVEAMPSVSAAQRDAISGSMSKRLTIVQGPPGTGKTHTSVRIMTKWVQTMGYRPLLCTSECNIAVDNIAIGLAKNGVKVVRMGNAAKVREELSSRCLMELVKAKQQEIKQELDEESEPAEEVGEEPWGNNCDEEWQAWRRRLSAYQNKRTWEKKQQTWIRQQILEDAEVIAATTINSGSNALDGMKFHGILIDEVAQATETSSIVPIVCRGASQLVLCGDHCQLPPSVQSREAELRGYSLSLYSRLVESGVPFRFLDTQYRAHPQLMEFSA
;
A
#
# COMPACT_ATOMS: atom_id res chain seq x y z
N LYS A 1 -24.32 -21.07 25.48
CA LYS A 1 -25.11 -22.14 24.81
C LYS A 1 -26.29 -21.56 24.03
N GLU A 2 -27.17 -20.76 24.65
CA GLU A 2 -28.29 -20.07 23.93
C GLU A 2 -27.82 -19.06 22.88
N LEU A 3 -26.71 -18.35 23.12
CA LEU A 3 -26.11 -17.42 22.15
C LEU A 3 -25.49 -18.11 20.92
N GLU A 4 -24.98 -19.34 21.09
CA GLU A 4 -24.53 -20.18 19.97
C GLU A 4 -25.70 -20.84 19.24
N GLN A 5 -26.77 -21.18 19.97
CA GLN A 5 -28.02 -21.66 19.38
C GLN A 5 -28.69 -20.58 18.53
N GLY A 6 -28.72 -19.33 19.00
CA GLY A 6 -29.21 -18.17 18.25
C GLY A 6 -28.36 -17.86 17.01
N LYS A 7 -27.02 -17.97 17.09
CA LYS A 7 -26.13 -17.88 15.91
C LYS A 7 -26.35 -19.02 14.91
N ARG A 8 -26.64 -20.23 15.38
CA ARG A 8 -26.99 -21.41 14.55
C ARG A 8 -28.41 -21.35 13.95
N GLU A 9 -29.32 -20.60 14.55
CA GLU A 9 -30.67 -20.37 14.03
C GLU A 9 -30.71 -19.21 13.03
N LEU A 10 -29.95 -18.14 13.28
CA LEU A 10 -29.74 -17.04 12.33
C LEU A 10 -28.99 -17.48 11.06
N SER A 11 -28.06 -18.44 11.17
CA SER A 11 -27.37 -19.00 10.00
C SER A 11 -28.26 -19.88 9.10
N LYS A 12 -29.42 -20.33 9.61
CA LYS A 12 -30.40 -21.13 8.84
C LYS A 12 -31.38 -20.29 8.02
N LEU A 13 -31.40 -18.97 8.24
CA LEU A 13 -32.27 -18.01 7.55
C LEU A 13 -31.51 -17.15 6.51
N GLU A 14 -30.48 -17.71 5.86
CA GLU A 14 -29.87 -17.05 4.69
C GLU A 14 -30.90 -16.99 3.55
N THR A 15 -31.26 -15.77 3.14
CA THR A 15 -32.14 -15.52 2.00
C THR A 15 -31.53 -16.07 0.70
N SER A 16 -32.36 -16.42 -0.29
CA SER A 16 -31.88 -16.89 -1.59
C SER A 16 -30.90 -15.90 -2.25
N SER A 17 -31.13 -14.60 -2.07
CA SER A 17 -30.22 -13.54 -2.56
C SER A 17 -28.87 -13.53 -1.84
N GLN A 18 -28.83 -13.79 -0.52
CA GLN A 18 -27.56 -13.89 0.22
C GLN A 18 -26.73 -15.11 -0.23
N LYS A 19 -27.38 -16.25 -0.47
CA LYS A 19 -26.72 -17.45 -0.98
C LYS A 19 -26.11 -17.23 -2.35
N GLU A 20 -26.85 -16.57 -3.26
CA GLU A 20 -26.36 -16.23 -4.59
C GLU A 20 -25.15 -15.28 -4.54
N ARG A 21 -25.22 -14.24 -3.71
CA ARG A 21 -24.09 -13.31 -3.50
C ARG A 21 -22.86 -14.03 -2.96
N LYS A 22 -23.04 -14.93 -1.98
CA LYS A 22 -21.96 -15.72 -1.41
C LYS A 22 -21.31 -16.63 -2.45
N ALA A 23 -22.11 -17.34 -3.24
CA ALA A 23 -21.62 -18.19 -4.33
C ALA A 23 -20.80 -17.38 -5.36
N LYS A 24 -21.30 -16.21 -5.77
CA LYS A 24 -20.59 -15.31 -6.68
C LYS A 24 -19.27 -14.80 -6.10
N THR A 25 -19.26 -14.42 -4.82
CA THR A 25 -18.03 -13.99 -4.13
C THR A 25 -16.99 -15.10 -4.11
N LEU A 26 -17.38 -16.34 -3.79
CA LEU A 26 -16.45 -17.48 -3.76
C LEU A 26 -15.89 -17.80 -5.15
N LEU A 27 -16.71 -17.70 -6.19
CA LEU A 27 -16.27 -17.90 -7.56
C LEU A 27 -15.23 -16.85 -7.99
N LEU A 28 -15.50 -15.58 -7.70
CA LEU A 28 -14.56 -14.48 -8.00
C LEU A 28 -13.28 -14.58 -7.17
N ALA A 29 -13.38 -14.98 -5.91
CA ALA A 29 -12.21 -15.11 -5.04
C ALA A 29 -11.26 -16.24 -5.47
N ASN A 30 -11.77 -17.28 -6.13
CA ASN A 30 -10.96 -18.39 -6.61
C ASN A 30 -10.44 -18.21 -8.06
N GLU A 31 -10.75 -17.08 -8.69
CA GLU A 31 -10.36 -16.80 -10.08
C GLU A 31 -8.83 -16.66 -10.20
N ASP A 32 -8.26 -17.35 -11.18
CA ASP A 32 -6.88 -17.15 -11.60
C ASP A 32 -6.78 -15.92 -12.54
N ILE A 33 -5.59 -15.37 -12.68
CA ILE A 33 -5.35 -14.26 -13.62
C ILE A 33 -5.39 -14.85 -15.03
N PRO A 34 -6.16 -14.24 -15.97
CA PRO A 34 -6.35 -14.81 -17.30
C PRO A 34 -5.06 -14.85 -18.12
N ASP A 35 -4.21 -13.83 -18.02
CA ASP A 35 -3.05 -13.63 -18.90
C ASP A 35 -1.71 -13.77 -18.17
N VAL A 36 -1.58 -14.81 -17.33
CA VAL A 36 -0.32 -15.07 -16.61
C VAL A 36 0.73 -15.71 -17.54
N ASP A 37 1.94 -15.14 -17.58
CA ASP A 37 3.08 -15.72 -18.29
C ASP A 37 3.47 -17.04 -17.63
N GLN A 38 3.20 -18.15 -18.32
CA GLN A 38 3.41 -19.51 -17.80
C GLN A 38 4.88 -19.83 -17.56
N GLU A 39 5.81 -19.26 -18.34
CA GLU A 39 7.24 -19.50 -18.14
C GLU A 39 7.71 -18.80 -16.86
N ARG A 40 7.29 -17.54 -16.66
CA ARG A 40 7.57 -16.80 -15.42
C ARG A 40 6.92 -17.46 -14.21
N LEU A 41 5.68 -17.94 -14.35
CA LEU A 41 4.96 -18.62 -13.27
C LEU A 41 5.68 -19.90 -12.83
N GLN A 42 6.05 -20.77 -13.77
CA GLN A 42 6.80 -21.98 -13.47
C GLN A 42 8.16 -21.67 -12.84
N ARG A 43 8.85 -20.64 -13.32
CA ARG A 43 10.11 -20.16 -12.73
C ARG A 43 9.89 -19.67 -11.31
N ALA A 44 8.81 -18.93 -11.05
CA ALA A 44 8.45 -18.44 -9.72
C ALA A 44 8.22 -19.60 -8.76
N TRP A 45 7.43 -20.60 -9.13
CA TRP A 45 7.18 -21.77 -8.28
C TRP A 45 8.45 -22.53 -7.95
N ARG A 46 9.32 -22.82 -8.93
CA ARG A 46 10.63 -23.47 -8.66
C ARG A 46 11.50 -22.67 -7.69
N GLN A 47 11.52 -21.33 -7.84
CA GLN A 47 12.27 -20.47 -6.93
C GLN A 47 11.68 -20.40 -5.52
N VAL A 48 10.36 -20.52 -5.38
CA VAL A 48 9.67 -20.54 -4.08
C VAL A 48 9.89 -21.88 -3.37
N GLU A 49 9.85 -22.99 -4.10
CA GLU A 49 10.16 -24.33 -3.59
C GLU A 49 11.59 -24.41 -3.05
N ALA A 50 12.56 -23.85 -3.79
CA ALA A 50 13.96 -23.80 -3.40
C ALA A 50 14.28 -22.72 -2.33
N MET A 51 13.31 -21.93 -1.88
CA MET A 51 13.56 -20.81 -0.98
C MET A 51 13.95 -21.32 0.43
N PRO A 52 15.11 -20.91 0.96
CA PRO A 52 15.53 -21.26 2.31
C PRO A 52 14.72 -20.47 3.35
N SER A 53 14.60 -21.03 4.56
CA SER A 53 14.01 -20.34 5.72
C SER A 53 12.55 -19.87 5.52
N VAL A 54 11.75 -20.66 4.79
CA VAL A 54 10.31 -20.43 4.59
C VAL A 54 9.55 -21.72 4.94
N SER A 55 8.49 -21.61 5.74
CA SER A 55 7.65 -22.76 6.10
C SER A 55 6.81 -23.26 4.91
N ALA A 56 6.26 -24.48 4.99
CA ALA A 56 5.36 -25.00 3.95
C ALA A 56 4.14 -24.08 3.74
N ALA A 57 3.51 -23.61 4.83
CA ALA A 57 2.40 -22.67 4.78
C ALA A 57 2.78 -21.32 4.13
N GLN A 58 3.96 -20.78 4.45
CA GLN A 58 4.45 -19.55 3.82
C GLN A 58 4.75 -19.77 2.32
N ARG A 59 5.32 -20.92 1.93
CA ARG A 59 5.56 -21.27 0.51
C ARG A 59 4.26 -21.39 -0.27
N ASP A 60 3.24 -22.00 0.32
CA ASP A 60 1.90 -22.10 -0.26
C ASP A 60 1.26 -20.71 -0.43
N ALA A 61 1.40 -19.84 0.58
CA ALA A 61 0.99 -18.43 0.50
C ALA A 61 1.67 -17.69 -0.66
N ILE A 62 3.00 -17.81 -0.77
CA ILE A 62 3.77 -17.15 -1.81
C ILE A 62 3.40 -17.71 -3.19
N SER A 63 3.38 -19.03 -3.36
CA SER A 63 3.10 -19.68 -4.64
C SER A 63 1.69 -19.40 -5.14
N GLY A 64 0.70 -19.43 -4.24
CA GLY A 64 -0.69 -19.12 -4.56
C GLY A 64 -0.91 -17.69 -5.03
N SER A 65 -0.19 -16.73 -4.45
CA SER A 65 -0.26 -15.33 -4.84
C SER A 65 0.27 -15.03 -6.25
N MET A 66 0.96 -15.98 -6.90
CA MET A 66 1.49 -15.79 -8.26
C MET A 66 0.43 -15.97 -9.35
N SER A 67 -0.61 -16.79 -9.12
CA SER A 67 -1.63 -17.12 -10.14
C SER A 67 -3.03 -16.59 -9.80
N LYS A 68 -3.36 -16.40 -8.51
CA LYS A 68 -4.70 -16.00 -8.09
C LYS A 68 -4.91 -14.49 -8.17
N ARG A 69 -6.13 -14.08 -8.54
CA ARG A 69 -6.57 -12.66 -8.48
C ARG A 69 -6.70 -12.16 -7.05
N LEU A 70 -7.15 -13.00 -6.13
CA LEU A 70 -7.24 -12.69 -4.70
C LEU A 70 -6.49 -13.76 -3.91
N THR A 71 -5.58 -13.34 -3.04
CA THR A 71 -4.97 -14.22 -2.04
C THR A 71 -5.14 -13.61 -0.67
N ILE A 72 -5.77 -14.33 0.24
CA ILE A 72 -5.89 -13.95 1.64
C ILE A 72 -4.88 -14.77 2.45
N VAL A 73 -4.04 -14.09 3.22
CA VAL A 73 -3.05 -14.71 4.10
C VAL A 73 -3.42 -14.37 5.54
N GLN A 74 -3.73 -15.40 6.32
CA GLN A 74 -3.87 -15.27 7.76
C GLN A 74 -2.57 -15.64 8.44
N GLY A 75 -2.07 -14.77 9.31
CA GLY A 75 -0.93 -15.12 10.14
C GLY A 75 -1.06 -14.65 11.58
N PRO A 76 -1.16 -15.57 12.55
CA PRO A 76 -1.03 -15.29 13.98
C PRO A 76 0.26 -14.53 14.35
N PRO A 77 0.35 -13.96 15.57
CA PRO A 77 1.54 -13.24 16.02
C PRO A 77 2.82 -14.07 15.90
N GLY A 78 3.80 -13.54 15.15
CA GLY A 78 5.13 -14.14 15.00
C GLY A 78 5.24 -15.28 13.99
N THR A 79 4.20 -15.53 13.18
CA THR A 79 4.21 -16.52 12.08
C THR A 79 4.88 -16.02 10.79
N GLY A 80 5.41 -14.80 10.80
CA GLY A 80 6.12 -14.22 9.67
C GLY A 80 5.24 -13.64 8.56
N LYS A 81 4.05 -13.08 8.89
CA LYS A 81 3.19 -12.35 7.94
C LYS A 81 3.96 -11.36 7.07
N THR A 82 4.60 -10.37 7.69
CA THR A 82 5.36 -9.33 6.98
C THR A 82 6.52 -9.92 6.16
N HIS A 83 7.18 -10.96 6.67
CA HIS A 83 8.21 -11.67 5.89
C HIS A 83 7.60 -12.30 4.63
N THR A 84 6.44 -12.94 4.74
CA THR A 84 5.68 -13.50 3.62
C THR A 84 5.27 -12.42 2.63
N SER A 85 4.73 -11.28 3.10
CA SER A 85 4.38 -10.12 2.27
C SER A 85 5.57 -9.61 1.45
N VAL A 86 6.75 -9.48 2.08
CA VAL A 86 7.99 -9.08 1.40
C VAL A 86 8.39 -10.09 0.33
N ARG A 87 8.28 -11.41 0.59
CA ARG A 87 8.62 -12.45 -0.39
C ARG A 87 7.67 -12.47 -1.59
N ILE A 88 6.36 -12.32 -1.35
CA ILE A 88 5.34 -12.20 -2.41
C ILE A 88 5.71 -11.05 -3.36
N MET A 89 5.85 -9.86 -2.78
CA MET A 89 6.19 -8.64 -3.52
C MET A 89 7.53 -8.76 -4.27
N THR A 90 8.55 -9.31 -3.62
CA THR A 90 9.87 -9.54 -4.25
C THR A 90 9.76 -10.45 -5.46
N LYS A 91 8.96 -11.52 -5.40
CA LYS A 91 8.76 -12.45 -6.53
C LYS A 91 7.90 -11.88 -7.64
N TRP A 92 6.90 -11.06 -7.31
CA TRP A 92 6.17 -10.28 -8.31
C TRP A 92 7.10 -9.34 -9.09
N VAL A 93 8.02 -8.64 -8.41
CA VAL A 93 9.01 -7.78 -9.09
C VAL A 93 10.02 -8.60 -9.89
N GLN A 94 10.77 -9.48 -9.22
CA GLN A 94 11.98 -10.10 -9.80
C GLN A 94 11.67 -11.23 -10.79
N THR A 95 10.56 -11.95 -10.60
CA THR A 95 10.25 -13.16 -11.38
C THR A 95 9.09 -12.94 -12.32
N MET A 96 7.99 -12.35 -11.84
CA MET A 96 6.85 -12.03 -12.69
C MET A 96 7.08 -10.77 -13.52
N GLY A 97 8.01 -9.90 -13.13
CA GLY A 97 8.35 -8.67 -13.85
C GLY A 97 7.28 -7.59 -13.74
N TYR A 98 6.47 -7.62 -12.69
CA TYR A 98 5.41 -6.63 -12.47
C TYR A 98 5.97 -5.35 -11.85
N ARG A 99 5.63 -4.21 -12.46
CA ARG A 99 5.97 -2.87 -11.98
C ARG A 99 5.08 -1.80 -12.63
N PRO A 100 4.77 -0.69 -11.93
CA PRO A 100 4.94 -0.55 -10.49
C PRO A 100 3.94 -1.45 -9.75
N LEU A 101 4.29 -1.87 -8.53
CA LEU A 101 3.40 -2.52 -7.58
C LEU A 101 3.11 -1.59 -6.40
N LEU A 102 2.01 -1.83 -5.69
CA LEU A 102 1.63 -1.02 -4.52
C LEU A 102 1.57 -1.90 -3.27
N CYS A 103 2.33 -1.55 -2.25
CA CYS A 103 2.17 -2.15 -0.92
C CYS A 103 1.63 -1.11 0.07
N THR A 104 0.60 -1.49 0.81
CA THR A 104 -0.07 -0.62 1.77
C THR A 104 -0.32 -1.28 3.12
N SER A 105 -0.56 -0.45 4.12
CA SER A 105 -1.08 -0.84 5.43
C SER A 105 -1.74 0.38 6.09
N GLU A 106 -2.57 0.16 7.10
CA GLU A 106 -3.15 1.24 7.91
C GLU A 106 -2.07 2.00 8.68
N CYS A 107 -1.04 1.28 9.15
CA CYS A 107 -0.03 1.79 10.07
C CYS A 107 1.27 2.14 9.35
N ASN A 108 1.82 3.34 9.59
CA ASN A 108 3.12 3.76 9.03
C ASN A 108 4.25 2.77 9.37
N ILE A 109 4.28 2.23 10.59
CA ILE A 109 5.30 1.26 11.03
C ILE A 109 5.24 -0.02 10.19
N ALA A 110 4.04 -0.52 9.86
CA ALA A 110 3.88 -1.71 9.03
C ALA A 110 4.34 -1.45 7.58
N VAL A 111 3.99 -0.29 7.01
CA VAL A 111 4.49 0.14 5.69
C VAL A 111 6.02 0.19 5.69
N ASP A 112 6.62 0.79 6.71
CA ASP A 112 8.08 0.92 6.83
C ASP A 112 8.77 -0.45 6.94
N ASN A 113 8.22 -1.38 7.72
CA ASN A 113 8.75 -2.74 7.85
C ASN A 113 8.80 -3.47 6.49
N ILE A 114 7.73 -3.35 5.69
CA ILE A 114 7.67 -3.95 4.35
C ILE A 114 8.67 -3.26 3.42
N ALA A 115 8.69 -1.92 3.40
CA ALA A 115 9.58 -1.14 2.55
C ALA A 115 11.06 -1.44 2.83
N ILE A 116 11.45 -1.56 4.10
CA ILE A 116 12.81 -1.97 4.50
C ILE A 116 13.09 -3.40 4.03
N GLY A 117 12.15 -4.32 4.24
CA GLY A 117 12.29 -5.71 3.80
C GLY A 117 12.50 -5.80 2.28
N LEU A 118 11.75 -5.04 1.50
CA LEU A 118 11.87 -4.98 0.04
C LEU A 118 13.20 -4.37 -0.40
N ALA A 119 13.61 -3.25 0.20
CA ALA A 119 14.90 -2.62 -0.09
C ALA A 119 16.07 -3.56 0.20
N LYS A 120 16.01 -4.34 1.29
CA LYS A 120 17.01 -5.39 1.60
C LYS A 120 17.06 -6.53 0.59
N ASN A 121 15.97 -6.76 -0.14
CA ASN A 121 15.92 -7.74 -1.24
C ASN A 121 16.26 -7.10 -2.61
N GLY A 122 16.80 -5.87 -2.63
CA GLY A 122 17.25 -5.19 -3.84
C GLY A 122 16.12 -4.57 -4.68
N VAL A 123 14.91 -4.44 -4.13
CA VAL A 123 13.78 -3.81 -4.83
C VAL A 123 13.86 -2.30 -4.72
N LYS A 124 13.63 -1.59 -5.83
CA LYS A 124 13.56 -0.11 -5.87
C LYS A 124 12.21 0.37 -5.31
N VAL A 125 12.20 0.65 -4.01
CA VAL A 125 11.02 1.12 -3.27
C VAL A 125 10.99 2.64 -3.17
N VAL A 126 9.82 3.24 -3.43
CA VAL A 126 9.52 4.63 -3.12
C VAL A 126 8.51 4.70 -1.97
N ARG A 127 8.86 5.39 -0.88
CA ARG A 127 8.01 5.54 0.31
C ARG A 127 7.21 6.85 0.24
N MET A 128 5.88 6.72 0.24
CA MET A 128 4.92 7.84 0.26
C MET A 128 4.67 8.33 1.68
N GLY A 129 5.51 9.25 2.18
CA GLY A 129 5.37 9.79 3.53
C GLY A 129 6.32 10.96 3.80
N ASN A 130 6.19 11.55 4.98
CA ASN A 130 7.11 12.58 5.45
C ASN A 130 8.39 11.91 5.99
N ALA A 131 9.56 12.29 5.44
CA ALA A 131 10.87 11.79 5.84
C ALA A 131 11.13 11.90 7.36
N ALA A 132 10.58 12.91 8.02
CA ALA A 132 10.73 13.10 9.47
C ALA A 132 9.89 12.12 10.33
N LYS A 133 8.94 11.40 9.73
CA LYS A 133 8.01 10.48 10.42
C LYS A 133 8.20 9.02 10.03
N VAL A 134 9.14 8.73 9.14
CA VAL A 134 9.51 7.37 8.74
C VAL A 134 10.79 6.96 9.44
N ARG A 135 11.09 5.66 9.42
CA ARG A 135 12.38 5.16 9.88
C ARG A 135 13.54 5.72 9.05
N GLU A 136 14.66 6.00 9.72
CA GLU A 136 15.85 6.63 9.13
C GLU A 136 16.37 5.89 7.88
N GLU A 137 16.31 4.56 7.87
CA GLU A 137 16.75 3.72 6.75
C GLU A 137 15.93 3.94 5.46
N LEU A 138 14.74 4.54 5.58
CA LEU A 138 13.84 4.88 4.49
C LEU A 138 13.83 6.36 4.13
N SER A 139 14.47 7.24 4.92
CA SER A 139 14.43 8.68 4.68
C SER A 139 14.91 9.05 3.27
N SER A 140 15.99 8.41 2.80
CA SER A 140 16.51 8.60 1.44
C SER A 140 15.63 8.00 0.33
N ARG A 141 14.63 7.19 0.69
CA ARG A 141 13.65 6.56 -0.21
C ARG A 141 12.28 7.25 -0.18
N CYS A 142 12.12 8.29 0.64
CA CYS A 142 10.90 9.09 0.64
C CYS A 142 10.77 9.89 -0.64
N LEU A 143 9.56 9.91 -1.21
CA LEU A 143 9.29 10.59 -2.48
C LEU A 143 9.79 12.05 -2.50
N MET A 144 9.54 12.80 -1.43
CA MET A 144 9.94 14.21 -1.37
C MET A 144 11.46 14.39 -1.32
N GLU A 145 12.19 13.50 -0.67
CA GLU A 145 13.66 13.57 -0.63
C GLU A 145 14.27 13.15 -1.97
N LEU A 146 13.70 12.15 -2.64
CA LEU A 146 14.08 11.78 -4.00
C LEU A 146 13.85 12.93 -4.99
N VAL A 147 12.72 13.64 -4.88
CA VAL A 147 12.42 14.81 -5.72
C VAL A 147 13.44 15.92 -5.48
N LYS A 148 13.76 16.23 -4.22
CA LYS A 148 14.77 17.25 -3.87
C LYS A 148 16.16 16.88 -4.40
N ALA A 149 16.57 15.63 -4.22
CA ALA A 149 17.88 15.16 -4.69
C ALA A 149 17.99 15.29 -6.22
N LYS A 150 16.96 14.84 -6.97
CA LYS A 150 16.95 14.94 -8.44
C LYS A 150 16.84 16.40 -8.93
N GLN A 151 16.17 17.27 -8.18
CA GLN A 151 16.18 18.71 -8.46
C GLN A 151 17.56 19.33 -8.31
N GLN A 152 18.30 18.94 -7.27
CA GLN A 152 19.65 19.43 -7.03
C GLN A 152 20.61 18.95 -8.13
N GLU A 153 20.50 17.69 -8.55
CA GLU A 153 21.25 17.11 -9.67
C GLU A 153 21.03 17.92 -10.96
N ILE A 154 19.76 18.17 -11.34
CA ILE A 154 19.44 18.95 -12.54
C ILE A 154 19.99 20.38 -12.47
N LYS A 155 19.92 21.03 -11.29
CA LYS A 155 20.47 22.38 -11.11
C LYS A 155 21.99 22.42 -11.28
N GLN A 156 22.67 21.39 -10.78
CA GLN A 156 24.12 21.25 -10.93
C GLN A 156 24.52 21.02 -12.39
N GLU A 157 23.75 20.23 -13.14
CA GLU A 157 24.01 19.99 -14.57
C GLU A 157 23.80 21.22 -15.45
N LEU A 158 22.89 22.11 -15.07
CA LEU A 158 22.56 23.32 -15.83
C LEU A 158 23.47 24.51 -15.52
N ASP A 159 24.44 24.38 -14.59
CA ASP A 159 25.25 25.48 -14.04
C ASP A 159 24.37 26.69 -13.62
N GLU A 160 23.12 26.43 -13.23
CA GLU A 160 22.19 27.46 -12.77
C GLU A 160 22.53 27.82 -11.32
N GLU A 161 23.34 28.87 -11.12
CA GLU A 161 23.34 29.61 -9.85
C GLU A 161 21.92 30.16 -9.65
N SER A 162 21.14 29.44 -8.86
CA SER A 162 19.76 29.78 -8.57
C SER A 162 19.73 31.11 -7.81
N GLU A 163 19.61 32.24 -8.51
CA GLU A 163 19.35 33.52 -7.87
C GLU A 163 18.11 33.34 -6.99
N PRO A 164 18.19 33.69 -5.68
CA PRO A 164 17.03 33.63 -4.81
C PRO A 164 15.91 34.46 -5.47
N ALA A 165 14.69 33.93 -5.48
CA ALA A 165 13.58 34.69 -6.02
C ALA A 165 13.52 36.03 -5.26
N GLU A 166 13.68 37.16 -5.97
CA GLU A 166 13.45 38.47 -5.38
C GLU A 166 12.10 38.44 -4.67
N GLU A 167 12.10 38.72 -3.37
CA GLU A 167 10.86 38.80 -2.62
C GLU A 167 10.01 39.90 -3.24
N VAL A 168 8.75 39.56 -3.53
CA VAL A 168 7.78 40.56 -3.94
C VAL A 168 7.53 41.41 -2.70
N GLY A 169 8.16 42.59 -2.64
CA GLY A 169 7.93 43.57 -1.59
C GLY A 169 6.45 43.98 -1.48
N GLU A 170 6.13 44.81 -0.49
CA GLU A 170 4.76 45.27 -0.25
C GLU A 170 4.14 45.92 -1.49
N GLU A 171 2.84 45.71 -1.67
CA GLU A 171 2.07 46.38 -2.72
C GLU A 171 2.14 47.90 -2.48
N PRO A 172 2.54 48.70 -3.48
CA PRO A 172 2.57 50.15 -3.34
C PRO A 172 1.16 50.70 -3.03
N TRP A 173 1.02 51.49 -1.96
CA TRP A 173 -0.23 52.17 -1.60
C TRP A 173 -0.20 53.65 -2.01
N GLY A 174 -1.29 54.14 -2.62
CA GLY A 174 -1.49 55.56 -2.94
C GLY A 174 -1.51 55.89 -4.44
N ASN A 175 -1.87 57.13 -4.79
CA ASN A 175 -1.97 57.65 -6.17
C ASN A 175 -0.60 57.84 -6.89
N ASN A 176 0.46 57.19 -6.42
CA ASN A 176 1.81 57.40 -6.94
C ASN A 176 2.14 56.43 -8.07
N CYS A 177 2.28 57.02 -9.26
CA CYS A 177 3.05 56.61 -10.42
C CYS A 177 2.79 55.21 -11.01
N ASP A 178 2.24 55.20 -12.23
CA ASP A 178 2.11 54.01 -13.08
C ASP A 178 3.40 53.18 -13.14
N GLU A 179 4.59 53.80 -13.07
CA GLU A 179 5.87 53.09 -13.18
C GLU A 179 6.21 52.19 -11.98
N GLU A 180 6.00 52.65 -10.74
CA GLU A 180 6.28 51.83 -9.54
C GLU A 180 5.32 50.66 -9.42
N TRP A 181 4.03 50.91 -9.68
CA TRP A 181 3.01 49.86 -9.72
C TRP A 181 3.27 48.86 -10.88
N GLN A 182 3.65 49.33 -12.06
CA GLN A 182 4.06 48.47 -13.18
C GLN A 182 5.33 47.66 -12.87
N ALA A 183 6.30 48.23 -12.16
CA ALA A 183 7.51 47.54 -11.75
C ALA A 183 7.20 46.45 -10.69
N TRP A 184 6.34 46.75 -9.72
CA TRP A 184 5.86 45.76 -8.74
C TRP A 184 5.09 44.63 -9.42
N ARG A 185 4.18 44.96 -10.35
CA ARG A 185 3.41 43.98 -11.12
C ARG A 185 4.30 43.08 -12.00
N ARG A 186 5.37 43.63 -12.58
CA ARG A 186 6.40 42.87 -13.32
C ARG A 186 7.12 41.88 -12.39
N ARG A 187 7.55 42.31 -11.20
CA ARG A 187 8.16 41.45 -10.17
C ARG A 187 7.21 40.34 -9.71
N LEU A 188 5.95 40.68 -9.40
CA LEU A 188 4.93 39.71 -9.03
C LEU A 188 4.69 38.67 -10.13
N SER A 189 4.57 39.10 -11.39
CA SER A 189 4.40 38.21 -12.54
C SER A 189 5.60 37.28 -12.72
N ALA A 190 6.83 37.81 -12.67
CA ALA A 190 8.05 37.00 -12.74
C ALA A 190 8.13 35.98 -11.60
N TYR A 191 7.82 36.39 -10.38
CA TYR A 191 7.77 35.52 -9.20
C TYR A 191 6.72 34.41 -9.33
N GLN A 192 5.50 34.75 -9.77
CA GLN A 192 4.42 33.79 -10.00
C GLN A 192 4.78 32.79 -11.12
N ASN A 193 5.39 33.27 -12.21
CA ASN A 193 5.85 32.43 -13.31
C ASN A 193 6.95 31.46 -12.83
N LYS A 194 7.93 31.95 -12.07
CA LYS A 194 9.00 31.12 -11.48
C LYS A 194 8.42 30.03 -10.57
N ARG A 195 7.55 30.39 -9.62
CA ARG A 195 6.86 29.41 -8.75
C ARG A 195 6.03 28.39 -9.53
N THR A 196 5.35 28.83 -10.57
CA THR A 196 4.54 27.94 -11.41
C THR A 196 5.42 26.96 -12.17
N TRP A 197 6.56 27.43 -12.69
CA TRP A 197 7.55 26.59 -13.35
C TRP A 197 8.19 25.59 -12.39
N GLU A 198 8.60 26.03 -11.19
CA GLU A 198 9.14 25.16 -10.15
C GLU A 198 8.14 24.05 -9.80
N LYS A 199 6.87 24.40 -9.55
CA LYS A 199 5.80 23.41 -9.29
C LYS A 199 5.63 22.41 -10.43
N LYS A 200 5.67 22.88 -11.68
CA LYS A 200 5.59 22.00 -12.86
C LYS A 200 6.79 21.06 -12.91
N GLN A 201 8.01 21.57 -12.68
CA GLN A 201 9.20 20.75 -12.59
C GLN A 201 9.13 19.72 -11.46
N GLN A 202 8.72 20.12 -10.25
CA GLN A 202 8.57 19.17 -9.13
C GLN A 202 7.58 18.06 -9.50
N THR A 203 6.47 18.43 -10.14
CA THR A 203 5.43 17.49 -10.56
C THR A 203 5.97 16.51 -11.62
N TRP A 204 6.74 17.00 -12.58
CA TRP A 204 7.39 16.17 -13.60
C TRP A 204 8.42 15.22 -13.01
N ILE A 205 9.34 15.71 -12.16
CA ILE A 205 10.36 14.89 -11.47
C ILE A 205 9.70 13.82 -10.61
N ARG A 206 8.65 14.22 -9.86
CA ARG A 206 7.88 13.31 -9.02
C ARG A 206 7.27 12.18 -9.85
N GLN A 207 6.67 12.50 -10.99
CA GLN A 207 6.07 11.50 -11.87
C GLN A 207 7.12 10.51 -12.37
N GLN A 208 8.27 11.00 -12.82
CA GLN A 208 9.38 10.15 -13.28
C GLN A 208 9.87 9.20 -12.17
N ILE A 209 10.04 9.70 -10.94
CA ILE A 209 10.47 8.87 -9.80
C ILE A 209 9.45 7.76 -9.52
N LEU A 210 8.15 8.07 -9.60
CA LEU A 210 7.07 7.10 -9.35
C LEU A 210 6.96 6.06 -10.47
N GLU A 211 7.13 6.46 -11.73
CA GLU A 211 7.14 5.57 -12.89
C GLU A 211 8.36 4.64 -12.88
N ASP A 212 9.52 5.14 -12.45
CA ASP A 212 10.74 4.35 -12.35
C ASP A 212 10.79 3.44 -11.11
N ALA A 213 9.78 3.49 -10.23
CA ALA A 213 9.72 2.68 -9.02
C ALA A 213 9.24 1.25 -9.35
N GLU A 214 9.83 0.25 -8.69
CA GLU A 214 9.31 -1.13 -8.77
C GLU A 214 8.16 -1.32 -7.78
N VAL A 215 8.26 -0.72 -6.60
CA VAL A 215 7.22 -0.75 -5.57
C VAL A 215 7.02 0.64 -4.97
N ILE A 216 5.76 1.05 -4.86
CA ILE A 216 5.34 2.23 -4.11
C ILE A 216 4.77 1.76 -2.77
N ALA A 217 5.30 2.30 -1.67
CA ALA A 217 4.91 1.97 -0.30
C ALA A 217 4.16 3.15 0.34
N ALA A 218 2.88 2.98 0.63
CA ALA A 218 2.01 4.04 1.16
C ALA A 218 1.11 3.52 2.28
N THR A 219 0.55 4.40 3.11
CA THR A 219 -0.61 3.99 3.90
C THR A 219 -1.81 3.78 2.99
N THR A 220 -2.79 3.00 3.45
CA THR A 220 -4.10 2.82 2.79
C THR A 220 -4.69 4.15 2.34
N ILE A 221 -4.78 5.14 3.23
CA ILE A 221 -5.30 6.48 2.90
C ILE A 221 -4.37 7.25 1.95
N ASN A 222 -3.06 7.24 2.17
CA ASN A 222 -2.14 8.00 1.31
C ASN A 222 -2.01 7.42 -0.10
N SER A 223 -2.43 6.16 -0.32
CA SER A 223 -2.58 5.61 -1.66
C SER A 223 -3.64 6.35 -2.50
N GLY A 224 -4.57 7.07 -1.85
CA GLY A 224 -5.55 7.96 -2.50
C GLY A 224 -4.99 9.32 -2.91
N SER A 225 -3.71 9.62 -2.64
CA SER A 225 -3.11 10.92 -2.96
C SER A 225 -3.07 11.22 -4.46
N ASN A 226 -3.28 12.50 -4.81
CA ASN A 226 -3.18 13.00 -6.19
C ASN A 226 -1.77 12.81 -6.80
N ALA A 227 -0.77 12.54 -5.97
CA ALA A 227 0.56 12.20 -6.45
C ALA A 227 0.59 10.89 -7.28
N LEU A 228 -0.40 10.01 -7.10
CA LEU A 228 -0.52 8.73 -7.81
C LEU A 228 -1.61 8.76 -8.90
N ASP A 229 -2.13 9.93 -9.25
CA ASP A 229 -3.20 10.05 -10.24
C ASP A 229 -2.77 9.55 -11.61
N GLY A 230 -3.67 8.82 -12.28
CA GLY A 230 -3.38 8.13 -13.54
C GLY A 230 -2.57 6.84 -13.38
N MET A 231 -1.95 6.56 -12.23
CA MET A 231 -1.23 5.32 -11.99
C MET A 231 -2.19 4.16 -11.65
N LYS A 232 -1.95 3.02 -12.29
CA LYS A 232 -2.57 1.74 -11.96
C LYS A 232 -1.50 0.74 -11.54
N PHE A 233 -1.87 -0.21 -10.70
CA PHE A 233 -0.95 -1.24 -10.23
C PHE A 233 -1.43 -2.60 -10.71
N HIS A 234 -0.51 -3.42 -11.24
CA HIS A 234 -0.85 -4.79 -11.58
C HIS A 234 -1.19 -5.60 -10.31
N GLY A 235 -0.38 -5.43 -9.27
CA GLY A 235 -0.55 -6.07 -7.98
C GLY A 235 -0.61 -5.07 -6.83
N ILE A 236 -1.57 -5.27 -5.93
CA ILE A 236 -1.71 -4.54 -4.67
C ILE A 236 -1.56 -5.53 -3.50
N LEU A 237 -0.73 -5.20 -2.53
CA LEU A 237 -0.67 -5.88 -1.23
C LEU A 237 -1.13 -4.95 -0.12
N ILE A 238 -2.01 -5.43 0.76
CA ILE A 238 -2.46 -4.71 1.96
C ILE A 238 -2.10 -5.56 3.19
N ASP A 239 -1.14 -5.11 4.00
CA ASP A 239 -0.72 -5.78 5.23
C ASP A 239 -1.44 -5.19 6.45
N GLU A 240 -1.60 -6.02 7.49
CA GLU A 240 -2.41 -5.74 8.67
C GLU A 240 -3.83 -5.26 8.33
N VAL A 241 -4.42 -5.77 7.24
CA VAL A 241 -5.73 -5.31 6.75
C VAL A 241 -6.88 -5.56 7.73
N ALA A 242 -6.72 -6.53 8.64
CA ALA A 242 -7.69 -6.80 9.70
C ALA A 242 -7.84 -5.62 10.70
N GLN A 243 -6.82 -4.75 10.80
CA GLN A 243 -6.83 -3.55 11.64
C GLN A 243 -7.31 -2.30 10.87
N ALA A 244 -7.51 -2.40 9.56
CA ALA A 244 -7.99 -1.29 8.73
C ALA A 244 -9.53 -1.33 8.64
N THR A 245 -10.19 -0.17 8.76
CA THR A 245 -11.61 -0.09 8.43
C THR A 245 -11.80 -0.48 6.97
N GLU A 246 -12.96 -1.05 6.65
CA GLU A 246 -13.27 -1.43 5.26
C GLU A 246 -13.08 -0.23 4.30
N THR A 247 -13.56 0.95 4.71
CA THR A 247 -13.42 2.22 3.96
C THR A 247 -11.97 2.61 3.68
N SER A 248 -11.06 2.36 4.60
CA SER A 248 -9.63 2.65 4.41
C SER A 248 -8.99 1.62 3.47
N SER A 249 -9.29 0.34 3.68
CA SER A 249 -8.73 -0.77 2.90
C SER A 249 -9.12 -0.75 1.41
N ILE A 250 -10.28 -0.18 1.07
CA ILE A 250 -10.74 -0.09 -0.32
C ILE A 250 -10.09 1.06 -1.11
N VAL A 251 -9.51 2.07 -0.45
CA VAL A 251 -8.86 3.22 -1.12
C VAL A 251 -7.83 2.77 -2.16
N PRO A 252 -6.81 1.94 -1.84
CA PRO A 252 -5.85 1.49 -2.85
C PRO A 252 -6.50 0.72 -3.99
N ILE A 253 -7.54 -0.09 -3.69
CA ILE A 253 -8.23 -0.94 -4.66
C ILE A 253 -9.03 -0.08 -5.65
N VAL A 254 -9.86 0.84 -5.14
CA VAL A 254 -10.77 1.64 -5.95
C VAL A 254 -10.05 2.76 -6.69
N CYS A 255 -9.12 3.45 -6.04
CA CYS A 255 -8.44 4.59 -6.66
C CYS A 255 -7.41 4.16 -7.70
N ARG A 256 -6.83 2.96 -7.57
CA ARG A 256 -5.69 2.54 -8.40
C ARG A 256 -5.95 1.29 -9.25
N GLY A 257 -6.89 0.45 -8.85
CA GLY A 257 -7.19 -0.81 -9.53
C GLY A 257 -6.08 -1.85 -9.36
N ALA A 258 -6.45 -3.13 -9.44
CA ALA A 258 -5.52 -4.24 -9.36
C ALA A 258 -6.00 -5.43 -10.20
N SER A 259 -5.06 -6.10 -10.87
CA SER A 259 -5.29 -7.44 -11.46
C SER A 259 -5.14 -8.53 -10.40
N GLN A 260 -4.26 -8.29 -9.41
CA GLN A 260 -4.00 -9.17 -8.28
C GLN A 260 -4.02 -8.41 -6.96
N LEU A 261 -4.70 -8.97 -5.97
CA LEU A 261 -4.83 -8.42 -4.63
C LEU A 261 -4.37 -9.45 -3.59
N VAL A 262 -3.44 -9.05 -2.73
CA VAL A 262 -3.01 -9.84 -1.57
C VAL A 262 -3.44 -9.11 -0.30
N LEU A 263 -4.21 -9.80 0.54
CA LEU A 263 -4.67 -9.31 1.82
C LEU A 263 -4.00 -10.10 2.94
N CYS A 264 -3.08 -9.47 3.66
CA CYS A 264 -2.38 -10.06 4.79
C CYS A 264 -2.94 -9.51 6.10
N GLY A 265 -3.36 -10.37 7.01
CA GLY A 265 -3.95 -9.94 8.27
C GLY A 265 -4.17 -11.08 9.26
N ASP A 266 -4.88 -10.79 10.33
CA ASP A 266 -5.34 -11.78 11.29
C ASP A 266 -6.66 -11.33 11.92
N HIS A 267 -7.75 -12.03 11.59
CA HIS A 267 -9.08 -11.70 12.09
C HIS A 267 -9.29 -12.11 13.56
N CYS A 268 -8.34 -12.87 14.13
CA CYS A 268 -8.32 -13.22 15.55
C CYS A 268 -7.60 -12.17 16.41
N GLN A 269 -6.99 -11.15 15.79
CA GLN A 269 -6.35 -10.02 16.47
C GLN A 269 -7.30 -8.81 16.60
N LEU A 270 -6.76 -7.66 17.01
CA LEU A 270 -7.53 -6.44 17.23
C LEU A 270 -8.24 -5.99 15.94
N PRO A 271 -9.53 -5.65 16.00
CA PRO A 271 -10.25 -5.03 14.89
C PRO A 271 -9.83 -3.55 14.73
N PRO A 272 -10.30 -2.87 13.67
CA PRO A 272 -10.11 -1.44 13.49
C PRO A 272 -10.67 -0.64 14.67
N SER A 273 -9.91 0.35 15.12
CA SER A 273 -10.31 1.23 16.21
C SER A 273 -11.34 2.26 15.73
N VAL A 274 -12.52 2.27 16.33
CA VAL A 274 -13.62 3.19 15.99
C VAL A 274 -13.95 4.06 17.21
N GLN A 275 -13.81 5.38 17.08
CA GLN A 275 -14.07 6.30 18.19
C GLN A 275 -15.56 6.41 18.55
N SER A 276 -16.44 6.38 17.55
CA SER A 276 -17.88 6.46 17.75
C SER A 276 -18.45 5.09 18.11
N ARG A 277 -18.94 4.95 19.34
CA ARG A 277 -19.58 3.71 19.79
C ARG A 277 -20.77 3.31 18.91
N GLU A 278 -21.55 4.29 18.45
CA GLU A 278 -22.67 4.04 17.54
C GLU A 278 -22.20 3.45 16.22
N ALA A 279 -21.12 3.99 15.63
CA ALA A 279 -20.56 3.46 14.39
C ALA A 279 -19.99 2.04 14.58
N GLU A 280 -19.31 1.81 15.70
CA GLU A 280 -18.79 0.49 16.07
C GLU A 280 -19.92 -0.55 16.19
N LEU A 281 -21.00 -0.22 16.92
CA LEU A 281 -22.17 -1.09 17.09
C LEU A 281 -22.90 -1.38 15.77
N ARG A 282 -22.83 -0.44 14.81
CA ARG A 282 -23.34 -0.63 13.43
C ARG A 282 -22.36 -1.35 12.51
N GLY A 283 -21.26 -1.88 13.02
CA GLY A 283 -20.33 -2.73 12.29
C GLY A 283 -19.19 -1.99 11.58
N TYR A 284 -18.91 -0.73 11.90
CA TYR A 284 -17.79 -0.01 11.28
C TYR A 284 -16.40 -0.58 11.68
N SER A 285 -16.34 -1.36 12.76
CA SER A 285 -15.17 -2.14 13.16
C SER A 285 -15.07 -3.51 12.46
N LEU A 286 -16.00 -3.86 11.56
CA LEU A 286 -15.83 -5.02 10.69
C LEU A 286 -14.90 -4.65 9.55
N SER A 287 -13.70 -5.24 9.53
CA SER A 287 -12.75 -5.04 8.43
C SER A 287 -13.19 -5.78 7.17
N LEU A 288 -12.71 -5.31 6.00
CA LEU A 288 -12.88 -6.04 4.73
C LEU A 288 -12.36 -7.48 4.85
N TYR A 289 -11.24 -7.67 5.55
CA TYR A 289 -10.62 -8.97 5.76
C TYR A 289 -11.55 -9.91 6.54
N SER A 290 -12.01 -9.49 7.71
CA SER A 290 -12.92 -10.29 8.56
C SER A 290 -14.20 -10.62 7.81
N ARG A 291 -14.78 -9.67 7.08
CA ARG A 291 -15.98 -9.89 6.26
C ARG A 291 -15.78 -10.95 5.18
N LEU A 292 -14.63 -10.95 4.49
CA LEU A 292 -14.32 -11.96 3.48
C LEU A 292 -14.13 -13.35 4.11
N VAL A 293 -13.41 -13.44 5.22
CA VAL A 293 -13.22 -14.71 5.94
C VAL A 293 -14.55 -15.26 6.45
N GLU A 294 -15.40 -14.43 7.09
CA GLU A 294 -16.74 -14.83 7.55
C GLU A 294 -17.67 -15.25 6.40
N SER A 295 -17.47 -14.69 5.21
CA SER A 295 -18.19 -15.09 3.99
C SER A 295 -17.75 -16.45 3.44
N GLY A 296 -16.73 -17.07 4.03
CA GLY A 296 -16.19 -18.37 3.64
C GLY A 296 -15.13 -18.32 2.55
N VAL A 297 -14.59 -17.14 2.24
CA VAL A 297 -13.48 -17.03 1.27
C VAL A 297 -12.26 -17.77 1.85
N PRO A 298 -11.67 -18.72 1.10
CA PRO A 298 -10.54 -19.47 1.59
C PRO A 298 -9.33 -18.54 1.80
N PHE A 299 -8.61 -18.77 2.88
CA PHE A 299 -7.37 -18.08 3.21
C PHE A 299 -6.26 -19.09 3.46
N ARG A 300 -5.02 -18.63 3.30
CA ARG A 300 -3.82 -19.43 3.56
C ARG A 300 -3.33 -19.10 4.96
N PHE A 301 -3.35 -20.11 5.84
CA PHE A 301 -3.02 -19.95 7.25
C PHE A 301 -1.54 -20.22 7.51
N LEU A 302 -0.82 -19.26 8.08
CA LEU A 302 0.57 -19.45 8.52
C LEU A 302 0.59 -20.13 9.89
N ASP A 303 1.02 -21.39 9.90
CA ASP A 303 0.88 -22.31 11.05
C ASP A 303 2.10 -22.34 12.00
N THR A 304 3.24 -21.78 11.60
CA THR A 304 4.51 -21.90 12.33
C THR A 304 4.91 -20.57 12.96
N GLN A 305 5.02 -20.53 14.28
CA GLN A 305 5.49 -19.39 15.10
C GLN A 305 7.02 -19.35 15.23
N TYR A 306 7.60 -18.16 15.26
CA TYR A 306 9.04 -17.92 15.48
C TYR A 306 9.40 -16.94 16.61
N ARG A 307 8.42 -16.36 17.31
CA ARG A 307 8.60 -15.31 18.34
C ARG A 307 8.50 -15.81 19.79
N ALA A 308 7.42 -16.47 20.16
CA ALA A 308 7.14 -16.84 21.55
C ALA A 308 7.64 -18.24 21.90
N HIS A 309 8.03 -18.44 23.17
CA HIS A 309 8.40 -19.75 23.72
C HIS A 309 7.21 -20.72 23.62
N PRO A 310 7.42 -22.03 23.37
CA PRO A 310 6.34 -23.01 23.20
C PRO A 310 5.29 -23.02 24.32
N GLN A 311 5.70 -22.82 25.58
CA GLN A 311 4.76 -22.76 26.71
C GLN A 311 3.82 -21.54 26.70
N LEU A 312 4.25 -20.40 26.13
CA LEU A 312 3.39 -19.23 25.97
C LEU A 312 2.39 -19.42 24.82
N MET A 313 2.79 -20.19 23.81
CA MET A 313 1.98 -20.52 22.65
C MET A 313 0.80 -21.43 23.01
N GLU A 314 1.01 -22.41 23.89
CA GLU A 314 -0.01 -23.38 24.27
C GLU A 314 -1.28 -22.71 24.83
N PHE A 315 -1.17 -21.55 25.49
CA PHE A 315 -2.32 -20.79 25.97
C PHE A 315 -3.13 -20.10 24.85
N SER A 316 -2.48 -19.77 23.74
CA SER A 316 -3.07 -18.98 22.64
C SER A 316 -3.58 -19.84 21.47
N ALA A 317 -3.36 -21.16 21.53
CA ALA A 317 -3.67 -22.13 20.47
C ALA A 317 -5.12 -22.62 20.49
#